data_AF-A0A7C5G853-F1
#
_entry.id   AF-A0A7C5G853-F1
#
_cell.length_a   1.000
_cell.length_b   1.000
_cell.length_c   1.000
_cell.angle_alpha   90.00
_cell.angle_beta   90.00
_cell.angle_gamma   90.00
#
_symmetry.space_group_name_H-M   'P 1'
#
loop_
_entity.id
_entity.type
_entity.pdbx_description
1 polymer ?
#
loop_
_entity_poly.entity_id
_entity_poly.type
_entity_poly.pdbx_seq_one_letter_code
_entity_poly.pdbx_strand_id
1 'polypeptide(L)' 'MKNNTEIVAFSERIRFGAMISNYEETTNVRLTAVNPTQEAATCPGIIERIQQGNKDPTSFVSPGSVLIPQSLAAGMKLK' A
#
# COMPACT_ATOMS: atom_id res chain seq x y z
N MET A 1 7.42 -17.13 13.85
CA MET A 1 6.60 -15.91 14.08
C MET A 1 5.24 -16.24 14.68
N LYS A 2 4.40 -17.10 14.08
CA LYS A 2 3.05 -17.42 14.61
C LYS A 2 2.97 -18.01 16.04
N ASN A 3 4.03 -18.63 16.55
CA ASN A 3 4.08 -19.24 17.88
C ASN A 3 5.02 -18.52 18.88
N ASN A 4 5.39 -17.26 18.61
CA ASN A 4 6.18 -16.48 19.58
C ASN A 4 5.27 -15.45 20.26
N THR A 5 5.11 -15.59 21.57
CA THR A 5 4.25 -14.76 22.42
C THR A 5 4.71 -13.30 22.52
N GLU A 6 5.97 -13.00 22.17
CA GLU A 6 6.51 -11.63 22.18
C GLU A 6 6.16 -10.83 20.92
N ILE A 7 5.63 -11.46 19.88
CA ILE A 7 5.31 -10.81 18.60
C ILE A 7 3.83 -10.43 18.59
N VAL A 8 3.56 -9.13 18.70
CA VAL A 8 2.19 -8.58 18.73
C VAL A 8 1.47 -8.71 17.38
N ALA A 9 2.18 -8.46 16.27
CA ALA A 9 1.64 -8.59 14.92
C ALA A 9 2.76 -8.82 13.90
N PHE A 10 2.44 -9.46 12.78
CA PHE A 10 3.34 -9.58 11.62
C PHE A 10 2.54 -9.46 10.32
N SER A 11 3.19 -8.99 9.26
CA SER A 11 2.60 -8.79 7.93
C SER A 11 3.55 -9.30 6.87
N GLU A 12 3.02 -10.10 5.95
CA GLU A 12 3.76 -10.62 4.80
C GLU A 12 3.65 -9.63 3.64
N ARG A 13 4.77 -9.39 2.96
CA ARG A 13 4.85 -8.44 1.84
C ARG A 13 5.59 -9.03 0.67
N ILE A 14 5.03 -8.87 -0.53
CA ILE A 14 5.72 -9.21 -1.77
C ILE A 14 6.13 -7.91 -2.46
N ARG A 15 7.43 -7.75 -2.72
CA ARG A 15 8.01 -6.52 -3.29
C ARG A 15 8.44 -6.78 -4.73
N PHE A 16 7.83 -6.06 -5.66
CA PHE A 16 8.17 -6.11 -7.08
C PHE A 16 8.72 -4.76 -7.54
N GLY A 17 9.68 -4.80 -8.47
CA GLY A 17 9.98 -3.63 -9.30
C GLY A 17 8.89 -3.51 -10.36
N ALA A 18 8.31 -2.32 -10.48
CA ALA A 18 7.27 -2.02 -11.45
C ALA A 18 7.53 -0.66 -12.11
N MET A 19 6.78 -0.38 -13.17
CA MET A 19 6.72 0.94 -13.77
C MET A 19 5.28 1.41 -13.76
N ILE A 20 5.08 2.69 -13.48
CA ILE A 20 3.79 3.37 -13.58
C ILE A 20 3.89 4.35 -14.74
N SER A 21 2.83 4.43 -15.54
CA SER A 21 2.74 5.33 -16.69
C SER A 21 1.44 6.11 -16.65
N ASN A 22 1.51 7.39 -17.00
CA ASN A 22 0.35 8.28 -17.20
C ASN A 22 0.04 8.48 -18.71
N TYR A 23 0.46 7.55 -19.57
CA TYR A 23 0.41 7.59 -21.05
C TYR A 23 1.39 8.56 -21.74
N GLU A 24 1.94 9.54 -21.03
CA GLU A 24 2.95 10.49 -21.57
C GLU A 24 4.35 10.16 -21.05
N GLU A 25 4.44 9.86 -19.76
CA GLU A 25 5.67 9.62 -19.01
C GLU A 25 5.56 8.28 -18.27
N THR A 26 6.71 7.64 -18.06
CA THR A 26 6.82 6.39 -17.31
C THR A 26 7.91 6.52 -16.26
N THR A 27 7.60 6.16 -15.02
CA THR A 27 8.54 6.21 -13.89
C THR A 27 8.61 4.86 -13.20
N ASN A 28 9.79 4.51 -12.69
CA ASN A 28 10.01 3.30 -11.91
C ASN A 28 9.45 3.43 -10.50
N VAL A 29 8.75 2.40 -10.03
CA VAL A 29 8.19 2.33 -8.68
C VAL A 29 8.42 0.95 -8.08
N ARG A 30 8.42 0.88 -6.75
CA ARG A 30 8.39 -0.41 -6.04
C ARG A 30 6.96 -0.71 -5.66
N LEU A 31 6.36 -1.69 -6.33
CA LEU A 31 5.04 -2.18 -5.97
C LEU A 31 5.17 -3.15 -4.80
N THR A 32 4.40 -2.91 -3.74
CA THR A 32 4.36 -3.80 -2.58
C THR A 32 2.96 -4.35 -2.42
N ALA A 33 2.80 -5.66 -2.59
CA ALA A 33 1.57 -6.35 -2.25
C ALA A 33 1.57 -6.69 -0.76
N VAL A 34 0.46 -6.38 -0.09
CA VAL A 34 0.27 -6.58 1.35
C VAL A 34 -1.10 -7.20 1.62
N ASN A 35 -1.23 -7.94 2.73
CA ASN A 35 -2.54 -8.32 3.25
C ASN A 35 -3.09 -7.15 4.09
N PRO A 36 -4.23 -6.53 3.72
CA PRO A 36 -4.73 -5.33 4.41
C PRO A 36 -4.88 -5.52 5.92
N THR A 37 -5.51 -6.60 6.35
CA THR A 37 -5.76 -6.88 7.77
C THR A 37 -4.47 -7.03 8.57
N GLN A 38 -3.47 -7.74 8.04
CA GLN A 38 -2.17 -7.91 8.71
C GLN A 38 -1.34 -6.62 8.70
N GLU A 39 -1.40 -5.89 7.60
CA GLU A 39 -0.66 -4.63 7.44
C GLU A 39 -1.20 -3.55 8.36
N ALA A 40 -2.52 -3.42 8.50
CA ALA A 40 -3.12 -2.48 9.45
C ALA A 40 -2.78 -2.83 10.91
N ALA A 41 -2.71 -4.13 11.25
CA ALA A 41 -2.32 -4.56 12.59
C ALA A 41 -0.85 -4.27 12.91
N THR A 42 0.05 -4.39 11.92
CA THR A 42 1.48 -4.07 12.10
C THR A 42 1.80 -2.59 11.97
N CYS A 43 1.07 -1.86 11.13
CA CYS A 43 1.28 -0.46 10.80
C CYS A 43 -0.03 0.34 10.99
N PRO A 44 -0.50 0.56 12.24
CA PRO A 44 -1.81 1.15 12.52
C PRO A 44 -2.01 2.54 11.89
N GLY A 45 -0.94 3.35 11.81
CA GLY A 45 -0.99 4.69 11.20
C GLY A 45 -1.12 4.71 9.68
N ILE A 46 -1.15 3.56 8.99
CA ILE A 46 -1.31 3.53 7.53
C ILE A 46 -2.69 4.05 7.11
N ILE A 47 -3.72 3.73 7.90
CA ILE A 47 -5.11 4.09 7.62
C ILE A 47 -5.35 5.59 7.73
N GLU A 48 -4.74 6.22 8.74
CA GLU A 48 -4.85 7.68 8.96
C GLU A 48 -4.21 8.48 7.82
N ARG A 49 -3.20 7.92 7.15
CA ARG A 49 -2.49 8.56 6.03
C ARG A 49 -3.24 8.48 4.70
N ILE A 50 -4.30 7.67 4.61
CA ILE A 50 -5.12 7.57 3.40
C ILE A 50 -6.02 8.82 3.33
N GLN A 51 -5.73 9.69 2.36
CA GLN A 51 -6.55 10.89 2.11
C GLN A 51 -7.76 10.60 1.22
N GLN A 52 -7.57 9.78 0.19
CA GLN A 52 -8.60 9.43 -0.79
C GLN A 52 -8.66 7.90 -0.93
N GLY A 53 -9.88 7.35 -0.96
CA GLY A 53 -10.13 5.92 -1.01
C GLY A 53 -10.70 5.36 0.30
N ASN A 54 -10.67 4.03 0.41
CA ASN A 54 -11.23 3.31 1.56
C ASN A 54 -10.27 3.35 2.76
N LYS A 55 -10.80 3.74 3.94
CA LYS A 55 -10.06 3.78 5.21
C LYS A 55 -10.37 2.60 6.12
N ASP A 56 -11.05 1.57 5.61
CA ASP A 56 -11.29 0.36 6.37
C ASP A 56 -9.98 -0.43 6.51
N PRO A 57 -9.53 -0.73 7.75
CA PRO A 57 -8.34 -1.55 8.03
C PRO A 57 -8.31 -2.90 7.30
N THR A 58 -9.46 -3.44 6.94
CA THR A 58 -9.59 -4.75 6.31
C THR A 58 -9.65 -4.69 4.78
N SER A 59 -9.91 -3.52 4.19
CA SER A 59 -10.20 -3.38 2.76
C SER A 59 -9.63 -2.13 2.10
N PHE A 60 -8.65 -1.47 2.73
CA PHE A 60 -8.00 -0.27 2.21
C PHE A 60 -7.26 -0.47 0.87
N VAL A 61 -6.87 -1.70 0.54
CA VAL A 61 -6.45 -2.11 -0.81
C VAL A 61 -7.35 -3.25 -1.25
N SER A 62 -8.09 -3.01 -2.33
CA SER A 62 -8.95 -4.01 -2.99
C SER A 62 -8.28 -4.55 -4.27
N PRO A 63 -8.67 -5.74 -4.76
CA PRO A 63 -8.18 -6.26 -6.03
C PRO A 63 -8.37 -5.26 -7.16
N GLY A 64 -7.31 -5.01 -7.94
CA GLY A 64 -7.31 -4.04 -9.04
C GLY A 64 -7.12 -2.57 -8.62
N SER A 65 -7.08 -2.27 -7.32
CA SER A 65 -6.75 -0.94 -6.80
C SER A 65 -5.29 -0.87 -6.32
N VAL A 66 -4.72 0.33 -6.32
CA VAL A 66 -3.38 0.59 -5.79
C VAL A 66 -3.40 1.89 -5.00
N LEU A 67 -2.75 1.88 -3.84
CA LEU A 67 -2.48 3.11 -3.08
C LEU A 67 -1.17 3.72 -3.55
N ILE A 68 -1.23 5.00 -3.90
CA ILE A 68 -0.11 5.77 -4.43
C ILE A 68 0.12 6.98 -3.53
N PRO A 69 1.37 7.35 -3.20
CA PRO A 69 1.67 8.58 -2.47
C PRO A 69 1.19 9.82 -3.24
N GLN A 70 0.62 10.78 -2.52
CA GLN A 70 0.11 12.02 -3.09
C GLN A 70 1.18 12.78 -3.90
N SER A 71 2.44 12.79 -3.44
CA SER A 71 3.55 13.42 -4.15
C SER A 71 3.82 12.81 -5.53
N LEU A 72 3.69 11.47 -5.65
CA LEU A 72 3.87 10.77 -6.92
C LEU A 72 2.68 11.02 -7.85
N ALA A 73 1.46 10.96 -7.32
CA ALA A 73 0.24 11.27 -8.06
C ALA A 73 0.26 12.69 -8.63
N ALA A 74 0.64 13.68 -7.81
CA ALA A 74 0.78 15.07 -8.22
C ALA A 74 1.90 15.28 -9.25
N GLY A 75 3.08 14.67 -9.03
CA GLY A 75 4.22 14.77 -9.94
C GLY A 75 3.93 14.20 -11.32
N MET A 76 3.24 13.06 -11.38
CA MET A 76 2.86 12.41 -12.63
C MET A 76 1.52 12.91 -13.19
N LYS A 77 0.87 13.89 -12.58
CA LYS A 77 -0.46 14.39 -12.99
C LYS A 77 -1.47 13.25 -13.22
N LEU A 78 -1.39 12.21 -12.40
CA LEU A 78 -2.30 11.07 -12.47
C LEU A 78 -3.70 11.55 -12.09
N LYS A 79 -4.69 11.22 -12.92
CA LYS A 79 -6.09 11.56 -12.71
C LYS A 79 -6.77 10.59 -11.75
#